data_AF-A0A0A8Z3K9-F1
#
_entry.id   AF-A0A0A8Z3K9-F1
#
_cell.length_a   1.000
_cell.length_b   1.000
_cell.length_c   1.000
_cell.angle_alpha   90.00
_cell.angle_beta   90.00
_cell.angle_gamma   90.00
#
_symmetry.space_group_name_H-M   'P 1'
#
loop_
_entity.id
_entity.type
_entity.pdbx_description
1 polymer ?
#
loop_
_entity_poly.entity_id
_entity_poly.type
_entity_poly.pdbx_seq_one_letter_code
_entity_poly.pdbx_strand_id
1 'polypeptide(L)'
;MSLWAEHIGAVEESFTRPESLECVRQVRHIGERNWEQFVSNEVTEMRGHLLKYPVSVDRSGKVKPLPGCAAFPDLGGNICGSFPHIQENLTI
;
A
#
# COMPACT_ATOMS: atom_id res chain seq x y z
N MET A 1 -13.06 14.74 4.76
CA MET A 1 -13.08 14.14 3.40
C MET A 1 -12.02 14.69 2.45
N SER A 2 -11.48 15.91 2.60
CA SER A 2 -10.50 16.47 1.66
C SER A 2 -9.27 15.56 1.39
N LEU A 3 -8.65 15.02 2.45
CA LEU A 3 -7.47 14.13 2.31
C LEU A 3 -7.80 12.85 1.54
N TRP A 4 -8.97 12.26 1.80
CA TRP A 4 -9.38 11.05 1.12
C TRP A 4 -9.68 11.32 -0.35
N ALA A 5 -10.34 12.43 -0.67
CA ALA A 5 -10.59 12.83 -2.05
C ALA A 5 -9.27 13.00 -2.83
N GLU A 6 -8.26 13.61 -2.22
CA GLU A 6 -6.92 13.77 -2.82
C GLU A 6 -6.20 12.43 -3.03
N HIS A 7 -6.13 11.57 -2.01
CA HIS A 7 -5.38 10.32 -2.11
C HIS A 7 -6.11 9.24 -2.91
N ILE A 8 -7.45 9.17 -2.84
CA ILE A 8 -8.24 8.15 -3.52
C ILE A 8 -8.57 8.58 -4.95
N GLY A 9 -8.71 9.88 -5.21
CA GLY A 9 -9.17 10.41 -6.50
C GLY A 9 -10.68 10.25 -6.72
N ALA A 10 -11.44 9.96 -5.65
CA ALA A 10 -12.88 9.76 -5.71
C ALA A 10 -13.56 10.23 -4.42
N VAL A 11 -14.85 10.55 -4.53
CA VAL A 11 -15.73 10.85 -3.40
C VAL A 11 -16.93 9.93 -3.51
N GLU A 12 -17.07 9.02 -2.54
CA GLU A 12 -18.18 8.08 -2.44
C GLU A 12 -18.86 8.21 -1.07
N GLU A 13 -20.16 7.90 -1.01
CA GLU A 13 -20.91 7.93 0.25
C GLU A 13 -20.37 6.92 1.27
N SER A 14 -19.90 5.75 0.78
CA SER A 14 -19.29 4.71 1.61
C SER A 14 -18.13 5.25 2.47
N PHE A 15 -17.36 6.23 1.96
CA PHE A 15 -16.23 6.84 2.68
C PHE A 15 -16.63 7.73 3.85
N THR A 16 -17.91 8.09 3.97
CA THR A 16 -18.42 8.83 5.14
C THR A 16 -18.51 7.97 6.40
N ARG A 17 -18.44 6.64 6.24
CA ARG A 17 -18.49 5.63 7.30
C ARG A 17 -17.22 4.78 7.30
N PRO A 18 -16.06 5.34 7.68
CA PRO A 18 -14.76 4.69 7.56
C PRO A 18 -14.63 3.40 8.39
N GLU A 19 -15.45 3.24 9.43
CA GLU A 19 -15.53 2.04 10.26
C GLU A 19 -16.26 0.87 9.58
N SER A 20 -17.01 1.14 8.50
CA SER A 20 -17.77 0.12 7.81
C SER A 20 -16.88 -0.84 7.03
N LEU A 21 -17.25 -2.12 7.06
CA LEU A 21 -16.57 -3.16 6.27
C LEU A 21 -16.59 -2.87 4.77
N GLU A 22 -17.65 -2.22 4.29
CA GLU A 22 -17.78 -1.76 2.91
C GLU A 22 -16.70 -0.73 2.57
N CYS A 23 -16.60 0.35 3.35
CA CYS A 23 -15.60 1.39 3.15
C CYS A 23 -14.18 0.81 3.16
N VAL A 24 -13.83 0.02 4.16
CA VAL A 24 -12.48 -0.56 4.28
C VAL A 24 -12.16 -1.49 3.10
N ARG A 25 -13.14 -2.28 2.61
CA ARG A 25 -12.97 -3.13 1.43
C ARG A 25 -12.77 -2.30 0.15
N GLN A 26 -13.53 -1.22 -0.02
CA GLN A 26 -13.42 -0.32 -1.17
C GLN A 26 -12.06 0.38 -1.20
N VAL A 27 -11.63 0.96 -0.07
CA VAL A 27 -10.32 1.61 0.08
C VAL A 27 -9.18 0.62 -0.21
N ARG A 28 -9.28 -0.60 0.32
CA ARG A 28 -8.31 -1.67 0.04
C ARG A 28 -8.25 -2.02 -1.44
N HIS A 29 -9.40 -2.16 -2.10
CA HIS A 29 -9.47 -2.48 -3.53
C HIS A 29 -8.84 -1.38 -4.40
N ILE A 30 -9.10 -0.11 -4.07
CA ILE A 30 -8.48 1.03 -4.75
C ILE A 30 -6.96 1.01 -4.57
N GLY A 31 -6.48 0.79 -3.34
CA GLY A 31 -5.04 0.68 -3.07
C GLY A 31 -4.36 -0.47 -3.82
N GLU A 32 -5.05 -1.61 -4.01
CA GLU A 32 -4.54 -2.74 -4.80
C GLU A 32 -4.42 -2.40 -6.28
N ARG A 33 -5.46 -1.81 -6.87
CA ARG A 33 -5.45 -1.41 -8.28
C ARG A 33 -4.42 -0.34 -8.58
N ASN A 34 -4.29 0.64 -7.69
CA ASN A 34 -3.28 1.68 -7.84
C ASN A 34 -1.87 1.12 -7.70
N TRP A 35 -1.64 0.13 -6.81
CA TRP A 35 -0.35 -0.56 -6.73
C TRP A 35 -0.02 -1.30 -8.03
N GLU A 36 -0.96 -2.05 -8.61
CA GLU A 36 -0.79 -2.75 -9.89
C GLU A 36 -0.44 -1.78 -11.03
N GLN A 37 -1.10 -0.62 -11.09
CA GLN A 37 -0.79 0.43 -12.06
C GLN A 37 0.60 1.04 -11.82
N PHE A 38 0.95 1.31 -10.56
CA PHE A 38 2.22 1.93 -10.18
C PHE A 38 3.43 1.06 -10.55
N VAL A 39 3.33 -0.26 -10.41
CA VAL A 39 4.41 -1.21 -10.75
C VAL A 39 4.36 -1.74 -12.18
N SER A 40 3.41 -1.27 -12.98
CA SER A 40 3.28 -1.68 -14.39
C SER A 40 4.48 -1.19 -15.20
N ASN A 41 4.88 -1.99 -16.20
CA ASN A 41 5.87 -1.56 -17.19
C ASN A 41 5.36 -0.40 -18.07
N GLU A 42 4.03 -0.28 -18.21
CA GLU A 42 3.40 0.80 -18.97
C GLU A 42 3.10 1.99 -18.05
N VAL A 43 3.72 3.13 -18.36
CA VAL A 43 3.48 4.39 -17.65
C VAL A 43 2.16 4.97 -18.12
N THR A 44 1.21 5.09 -17.19
CA THR A 44 -0.11 5.68 -17.41
C THR A 44 -0.42 6.68 -16.30
N GLU A 45 -1.27 7.66 -16.60
CA GLU A 45 -1.69 8.64 -15.60
C GLU A 45 -2.50 7.96 -14.48
N MET A 46 -2.05 8.12 -13.24
CA MET A 46 -2.74 7.63 -12.06
C MET A 46 -3.76 8.67 -11.58
N ARG A 47 -4.95 8.21 -11.19
CA ARG A 47 -6.02 9.09 -10.69
C ARG A 47 -6.00 9.32 -9.18
N GLY A 48 -5.25 8.50 -8.45
CA GLY A 48 -5.12 8.57 -7.00
C GLY A 48 -3.73 8.12 -6.56
N HIS A 49 -3.36 8.51 -5.35
CA HIS A 49 -2.03 8.29 -4.76
C HIS A 49 -2.04 7.25 -3.64
N LEU A 50 -3.22 6.76 -3.24
CA LEU A 50 -3.33 5.70 -2.25
C LEU A 50 -2.85 4.37 -2.86
N LEU A 51 -1.76 3.83 -2.31
CA LEU A 51 -1.23 2.52 -2.68
C LEU A 51 -1.39 1.55 -1.51
N LYS A 52 -1.71 0.29 -1.81
CA LYS A 52 -1.51 -0.79 -0.84
C LYS A 52 -0.02 -0.94 -0.58
N TYR A 53 0.37 -0.87 0.69
CA TYR A 53 1.74 -1.18 1.07
C TYR A 53 2.08 -2.62 0.65
N PRO A 54 3.22 -2.89 -0.01
CA PRO A 54 3.45 -4.12 -0.78
C PRO A 54 3.82 -5.35 0.07
N VAL A 55 3.08 -5.55 1.16
CA VAL A 55 3.19 -6.69 2.06
C VAL A 55 1.90 -7.51 2.07
N SER A 56 2.06 -8.79 2.40
CA SER A 56 1.00 -9.70 2.75
C SER A 56 1.14 -10.13 4.20
N VAL A 57 0.00 -10.41 4.84
CA VAL A 57 -0.06 -10.95 6.20
C VAL A 57 -0.76 -12.29 6.10
N ASP A 58 -0.11 -13.35 6.57
CA ASP A 58 -0.72 -14.68 6.58
C ASP A 58 -1.61 -14.90 7.81
N ARG A 59 -2.25 -16.07 7.90
CA ARG A 59 -3.16 -16.42 9.00
C ARG A 59 -2.50 -16.41 10.38
N SER A 60 -1.17 -16.49 10.44
CA SER A 60 -0.41 -16.44 11.70
C SER A 60 0.03 -15.02 12.07
N GLY A 61 -0.29 -14.02 11.24
CA GLY A 61 0.17 -12.65 11.43
C GLY A 61 1.57 -12.39 10.88
N LYS A 62 2.21 -13.37 10.24
CA LYS A 62 3.54 -13.19 9.67
C LYS A 62 3.48 -12.32 8.42
N VAL A 63 4.28 -11.25 8.44
CA VAL A 63 4.44 -10.32 7.32
C VAL A 63 5.44 -10.88 6.31
N LYS A 64 5.07 -10.82 5.03
CA LYS A 64 5.89 -11.24 3.88
C LYS A 64 5.72 -10.22 2.75
N PRO A 65 6.67 -10.10 1.81
CA PRO A 65 6.43 -9.30 0.61
C PRO A 65 5.22 -9.84 -0.17
N LEU A 66 4.53 -8.98 -0.92
CA LEU A 66 3.61 -9.46 -1.94
C LEU A 66 4.36 -10.31 -2.98
N PRO A 67 3.71 -11.31 -3.61
CA PRO A 67 4.33 -12.07 -4.69
C PRO A 67 4.90 -11.13 -5.78
N GLY A 68 6.17 -11.34 -6.15
CA GLY A 68 6.87 -10.49 -7.12
C GLY A 68 7.36 -9.14 -6.57
N CYS A 69 7.05 -8.78 -5.33
CA CYS A 69 7.40 -7.50 -4.72
C CYS A 69 8.44 -7.69 -3.60
N ALA A 70 9.58 -8.33 -3.90
CA ALA A 70 10.64 -8.51 -2.90
C ALA A 70 11.35 -7.19 -2.55
N ALA A 71 11.43 -6.28 -3.52
CA ALA A 71 12.08 -4.98 -3.39
C ALA A 71 11.20 -3.85 -3.90
N PHE A 72 11.46 -2.62 -3.44
CA PHE A 72 10.81 -1.43 -3.96
C PHE A 72 11.12 -1.26 -5.45
N PRO A 73 10.13 -0.91 -6.27
CA PRO A 73 10.33 -0.59 -7.69
C PRO A 73 11.46 0.44 -7.83
N ASP A 74 12.29 0.25 -8.85
CA ASP A 74 13.43 1.09 -9.25
C ASP A 74 14.60 1.22 -8.26
N LEU A 75 14.36 1.13 -6.95
CA LEU A 75 15.37 1.33 -5.90
C LEU A 75 16.06 0.03 -5.47
N GLY A 76 15.37 -1.11 -5.51
CA GLY A 76 15.94 -2.39 -5.09
C GLY A 76 16.04 -2.62 -3.57
N GLY A 77 15.52 -1.70 -2.74
CA GLY A 77 15.47 -1.87 -1.28
C GLY A 77 14.48 -2.96 -0.86
N ASN A 78 14.86 -3.84 0.08
CA ASN A 78 13.99 -4.92 0.55
C ASN A 78 12.73 -4.37 1.24
N ILE A 79 11.55 -4.78 0.78
CA ILE A 79 10.26 -4.31 1.30
C ILE A 79 10.04 -4.69 2.77
N CYS A 80 10.52 -5.85 3.20
CA CYS A 80 10.43 -6.26 4.61
C CYS A 80 11.63 -5.79 5.43
N GLY A 81 12.47 -4.93 4.87
CA GLY A 81 13.70 -4.45 5.48
C GLY A 81 14.76 -5.54 5.61
N SER A 82 15.80 -5.18 6.35
CA SER A 82 16.90 -6.06 6.75
C SER A 82 17.20 -5.77 8.21
N PHE A 83 17.76 -6.74 8.92
CA PHE A 83 18.33 -6.51 10.25
C PHE A 83 19.83 -6.24 10.11
N PRO A 84 20.26 -4.96 10.03
CA PRO A 84 21.68 -4.65 10.11
C PRO A 84 22.16 -4.87 11.56
N HIS A 85 23.44 -5.20 11.75
CA HIS A 85 24.08 -5.24 13.07
C HIS A 85 24.35 -3.82 13.62
N ILE A 86 23.33 -2.97 13.62
CA ILE A 86 23.36 -1.61 14.17
C ILE A 86 22.68 -1.65 15.54
N GLN A 87 23.15 -0.83 16.48
CA GLN A 87 22.53 -0.73 17.80
C GLN A 87 21.09 -0.24 17.66
N GLU A 88 20.14 -0.93 18.29
CA GLU A 88 18.70 -0.66 18.14
C GLU A 88 18.33 0.79 18.51
N ASN A 89 19.02 1.41 19.46
CA ASN A 89 18.79 2.79 19.89
C ASN A 89 19.16 3.87 18.86
N LEU A 90 19.74 3.48 17.72
CA LEU A 90 20.07 4.38 16.61
C LEU A 90 19.01 4.38 15.50
N THR A 91 18.02 3.49 15.57
CA THR A 91 17.01 3.29 14.52
C THR A 91 15.57 3.30 15.04
N ILE A 92 15.37 3.55 16.35
CA ILE A 92 14.06 3.64 17.02
C ILE A 92 13.86 5.07 17.53
#